data_AF-K9D1T0-F1
#
_entry.id   AF-K9D1T0-F1
#
_cell.length_a   1.000
_cell.length_b   1.000
_cell.length_c   1.000
_cell.angle_alpha   90.00
_cell.angle_beta   90.00
_cell.angle_gamma   90.00
#
_symmetry.space_group_name_H-M   'P 1'
#
loop_
_entity.id
_entity.type
_entity.pdbx_description
1 polymer ?
#
loop_
_entity_poly.entity_id
_entity_poly.type
_entity_poly.pdbx_seq_one_letter_code
_entity_poly.pdbx_strand_id
1 'polypeptide(L)'
;MLRIINFRVDVKNKNPLEALLVHKFPVLKDQIQEIHVVRRAVDARKKPHITFVYTLFVAVHNEAAVMKKLGRDKNVSTMEPIEPEPIVHGEQLLTERPVVVGFGPAGMLAAFYLAREGYRPIVLERGQDVDQRSHDVETFWKTGEFKAESNVQFGEGGAGTFSDGKLTTRVTHPRLHEIAKYFVRFGAPQEILYKHKPHVGTDVLRGMVKAMRQQIIAWGGEVRFGAKLTKLQLQANQIVGVEVNHEEMIPTRLVLAGVGHSARDTYEMLYKFGIAMESKPFAVGVRIEHPQSMIDISQYGIDPAELGLGAAEYSVVYHDKETGRTAYSFCMCPGGEVVASASEDGHVVTNGMSLYARASGVANSALVVTVGPDDFGTHPLGGVAFQREWEKKAFELGGRDYKAPLQTVGDFLVRQKGTVPEQDAAAPHSYRPGVVAADLHECLPTYVTDVIERALPYFGRRIKGFDEPQICMTGVETRTSSPLRILRDDDRQSPTVKGLYPMGEGAGYAGGIMSAALDGAETAIRVMVAYKPLMAQEGEA
;
A
#
# COMPACT_ATOMS: atom_id res chain seq x y z
N MET A 1 10.34 -22.44 21.62
CA MET A 1 11.51 -21.82 20.96
C MET A 1 12.05 -20.69 21.83
N LEU A 2 13.35 -20.43 21.77
CA LEU A 2 13.94 -19.26 22.42
C LEU A 2 13.63 -18.00 21.60
N ARG A 3 13.11 -16.97 22.23
CA ARG A 3 12.98 -15.63 21.66
C ARG A 3 14.08 -14.74 22.21
N ILE A 4 14.89 -14.20 21.30
CA ILE A 4 15.95 -13.24 21.62
C ILE A 4 15.59 -11.90 21.00
N ILE A 5 15.35 -10.88 21.82
CA ILE A 5 15.06 -9.50 21.38
C ILE A 5 16.29 -8.60 21.53
N ASN A 6 16.26 -7.42 20.90
CA ASN A 6 17.33 -6.41 21.02
C ASN A 6 18.75 -6.96 20.76
N PHE A 7 18.89 -7.98 19.91
CA PHE A 7 20.19 -8.51 19.56
C PHE A 7 20.86 -7.54 18.58
N ARG A 8 21.87 -6.83 19.06
CA ARG A 8 22.52 -5.70 18.37
C ARG A 8 23.79 -6.17 17.70
N VAL A 9 23.92 -5.88 16.41
CA VAL A 9 25.08 -6.22 15.57
C VAL A 9 25.48 -5.00 14.77
N ASP A 10 26.75 -4.61 14.79
CA ASP A 10 27.26 -3.54 13.92
C ASP A 10 27.03 -3.92 12.44
N VAL A 11 26.54 -2.98 11.62
CA VAL A 11 26.20 -3.26 10.21
C VAL A 11 27.41 -3.71 9.37
N LYS A 12 28.62 -3.33 9.78
CA LYS A 12 29.88 -3.75 9.14
C LYS A 12 30.30 -5.15 9.56
N ASN A 13 29.76 -5.70 10.65
CA ASN A 13 30.08 -7.05 11.09
C ASN A 13 29.42 -8.08 10.15
N LYS A 14 30.24 -8.85 9.44
CA LYS A 14 29.81 -9.86 8.46
C LYS A 14 29.83 -11.29 9.01
N ASN A 15 30.11 -11.48 10.30
CA ASN A 15 30.08 -12.81 10.90
C ASN A 15 28.66 -13.40 10.84
N PRO A 16 28.52 -14.73 10.64
CA PRO A 16 27.23 -15.39 10.70
C PRO A 16 26.50 -15.11 12.01
N LEU A 17 25.16 -15.00 11.96
CA LEU A 17 24.33 -14.76 13.16
C LEU A 17 24.57 -15.82 14.24
N GLU A 18 24.80 -17.07 13.84
CA GLU A 18 25.13 -18.16 14.76
C GLU A 18 26.40 -17.88 15.57
N ALA A 19 27.48 -17.48 14.90
CA ALA A 19 28.74 -17.15 15.56
C ALA A 19 28.59 -15.96 16.52
N LEU A 20 27.82 -14.94 16.12
CA LEU A 20 27.53 -13.77 16.96
C LEU A 20 26.65 -14.13 18.17
N LEU A 21 25.68 -15.02 17.98
CA LEU A 21 24.82 -15.54 19.05
C LEU A 21 25.62 -16.36 20.05
N VAL A 22 26.46 -17.28 19.59
CA VAL A 22 27.33 -18.09 20.46
C VAL A 22 28.35 -17.22 21.19
N HIS A 23 28.90 -16.20 20.53
CA HIS A 23 29.80 -15.25 21.19
C HIS A 23 29.11 -14.51 22.35
N LYS A 24 27.87 -14.04 22.13
CA LYS A 24 27.10 -13.35 23.18
C LYS A 24 26.55 -14.31 24.24
N PHE A 25 26.16 -15.51 23.82
CA PHE A 25 25.53 -16.55 24.64
C PHE A 25 26.28 -17.87 24.46
N PRO A 26 27.43 -18.08 25.14
CA PRO A 26 28.26 -19.28 24.95
C PRO A 26 27.54 -20.60 25.19
N VAL A 27 26.46 -20.60 25.98
CA VAL A 27 25.59 -21.76 26.21
C VAL A 27 24.89 -22.27 24.95
N LEU A 28 24.74 -21.44 23.91
CA LEU A 28 24.14 -21.84 22.64
C LEU A 28 25.10 -22.66 21.77
N LYS A 29 26.38 -22.74 22.12
CA LYS A 29 27.35 -23.52 21.36
C LYS A 29 26.91 -24.98 21.27
N ASP A 30 26.88 -25.53 20.05
CA ASP A 30 26.45 -26.90 19.74
C ASP A 30 25.00 -27.22 20.19
N GLN A 31 24.18 -26.19 20.47
CA GLN A 31 22.78 -26.34 20.85
C GLN A 31 21.81 -25.82 19.79
N ILE A 32 22.24 -24.91 18.92
CA ILE A 32 21.41 -24.27 17.90
C ILE A 32 21.06 -25.29 16.80
N GLN A 33 19.76 -25.48 16.58
CA GLN A 33 19.24 -26.29 15.47
C GLN A 33 18.82 -25.40 14.30
N GLU A 34 18.19 -24.26 14.60
CA GLU A 34 17.68 -23.34 13.60
C GLU A 34 17.66 -21.90 14.16
N ILE A 35 17.95 -20.92 13.29
CA ILE A 35 17.80 -19.50 13.59
C ILE A 35 16.79 -18.91 12.61
N HIS A 36 15.64 -18.49 13.14
CA HIS A 36 14.64 -17.77 12.39
C HIS A 36 14.70 -16.28 12.72
N VAL A 37 15.02 -15.45 11.73
CA VAL A 37 15.00 -13.99 11.90
C VAL A 37 13.56 -13.50 11.84
N VAL A 38 12.99 -13.12 12.97
CA VAL A 38 11.62 -12.57 13.05
C VAL A 38 11.61 -11.12 12.57
N ARG A 39 12.63 -10.36 12.95
CA ARG A 39 12.75 -8.93 12.60
C ARG A 39 14.20 -8.51 12.56
N ARG A 40 14.57 -7.72 11.54
CA ARG A 40 15.82 -6.96 11.45
C ARG A 40 15.49 -5.49 11.19
N ALA A 41 15.84 -4.63 12.14
CA ALA A 41 15.69 -3.17 12.05
C ALA A 41 17.07 -2.48 11.98
N VAL A 42 17.09 -1.25 11.46
CA VAL A 42 18.29 -0.39 11.43
C VAL A 42 18.17 0.66 12.54
N ASP A 43 19.15 0.75 13.42
CA ASP A 43 19.29 1.80 14.43
C ASP A 43 20.39 2.78 13.99
N ALA A 44 19.96 3.91 13.42
CA ALA A 44 20.83 4.95 12.88
C ALA A 44 20.89 6.20 13.79
N ARG A 45 20.66 6.05 15.11
CA ARG A 45 20.67 7.21 16.03
C ARG A 45 22.07 7.73 16.37
N LYS A 46 23.11 6.91 16.21
CA LYS A 46 24.51 7.25 16.53
C LYS A 46 25.40 7.31 15.28
N LYS A 47 24.93 8.02 14.25
CA LYS A 47 25.59 8.16 12.93
C LYS A 47 27.06 8.60 13.11
N PRO A 48 28.03 8.01 12.37
CA PRO A 48 27.88 6.97 11.36
C PRO A 48 27.91 5.53 11.93
N HIS A 49 27.91 5.34 13.26
CA HIS A 49 27.85 4.02 13.88
C HIS A 49 26.42 3.47 13.85
N ILE A 50 26.14 2.64 12.85
CA ILE A 50 24.82 2.04 12.63
C ILE A 50 24.81 0.59 13.11
N THR A 51 23.69 0.19 13.72
CA THR A 51 23.52 -1.16 14.27
C THR A 51 22.27 -1.81 13.70
N PHE A 52 22.37 -3.07 13.27
CA PHE A 52 21.21 -3.92 13.09
C PHE A 52 20.68 -4.38 14.44
N VAL A 53 19.36 -4.25 14.63
CA VAL A 53 18.65 -4.74 15.81
C VAL A 53 17.75 -5.88 15.40
N TYR A 54 18.09 -7.08 15.89
CA TYR A 54 17.39 -8.31 15.57
C TYR A 54 16.40 -8.72 16.66
N THR A 55 15.29 -9.30 16.23
CA THR A 55 14.49 -10.25 17.00
C THR A 55 14.60 -11.61 16.33
N LEU A 56 14.99 -12.62 17.10
CA LEU A 56 15.29 -13.96 16.62
C LEU A 56 14.45 -14.98 17.37
N PHE A 57 13.97 -15.98 16.66
CA PHE A 57 13.60 -17.26 17.26
C PHE A 57 14.75 -18.26 17.01
N VAL A 58 15.16 -18.96 18.06
CA VAL A 58 16.25 -19.92 18.01
C VAL A 58 15.73 -21.24 18.55
N ALA A 59 15.68 -22.25 17.68
CA ALA A 59 15.39 -23.62 18.06
C ALA A 59 16.66 -24.26 18.64
N VAL A 60 16.54 -24.94 19.78
CA VAL A 60 17.68 -25.57 20.46
C VAL A 60 17.34 -26.97 20.97
N HIS A 61 18.33 -27.86 21.00
CA HIS A 61 18.14 -29.27 21.40
C HIS A 61 17.53 -29.46 22.80
N ASN A 62 17.95 -28.66 23.79
CA ASN A 62 17.48 -28.76 25.16
C ASN A 62 17.03 -27.40 25.70
N GLU A 63 15.85 -26.94 25.26
CA GLU A 63 15.32 -25.61 25.59
C GLU A 63 15.27 -25.35 27.09
N ALA A 64 14.82 -26.31 27.90
CA ALA A 64 14.75 -26.16 29.35
C ALA A 64 16.12 -25.95 30.00
N ALA A 65 17.14 -26.73 29.59
CA ALA A 65 18.49 -26.59 30.12
C ALA A 65 19.16 -25.29 29.68
N VAL A 66 18.95 -24.86 28.43
CA VAL A 66 19.45 -23.59 27.90
C VAL A 66 18.78 -22.42 28.62
N MET A 67 17.45 -22.45 28.80
CA MET A 67 16.71 -21.41 29.53
C MET A 67 17.10 -21.31 30.99
N LYS A 68 17.41 -22.42 31.67
CA LYS A 68 17.90 -22.37 33.06
C LYS A 68 19.20 -21.55 33.18
N LYS A 69 20.05 -21.58 32.15
CA LYS A 69 21.31 -20.82 32.10
C LYS A 69 21.11 -19.39 31.59
N LEU A 70 20.15 -19.16 30.70
CA LEU A 70 19.86 -17.84 30.10
C LEU A 70 18.80 -17.02 30.85
N GLY A 71 18.01 -17.62 31.73
CA GLY A 71 16.76 -17.04 32.27
C GLY A 71 16.89 -15.76 33.10
N ARG A 72 18.11 -15.27 33.33
CA ARG A 72 18.37 -13.95 33.93
C ARG A 72 18.54 -12.84 32.89
N ASP A 73 18.73 -13.15 31.61
CA ASP A 73 18.82 -12.14 30.54
C ASP A 73 17.42 -11.66 30.17
N LYS A 74 17.15 -10.37 30.41
CA LYS A 74 15.88 -9.70 30.11
C LYS A 74 15.49 -9.72 28.62
N ASN A 75 16.42 -10.06 27.73
CA ASN A 75 16.17 -10.12 26.29
C ASN A 75 15.93 -11.54 25.78
N VAL A 76 15.98 -12.55 26.66
CA VAL A 76 15.76 -13.95 26.29
C VAL A 76 14.51 -14.45 27.01
N SER A 77 13.54 -14.93 26.24
CA SER A 77 12.33 -15.57 26.78
C SER A 77 12.03 -16.85 26.00
N THR A 78 11.15 -17.70 26.51
CA THR A 78 10.47 -18.67 25.65
C THR A 78 9.29 -17.99 24.96
N MET A 79 8.95 -18.45 23.77
CA MET A 79 7.72 -18.06 23.08
C MET A 79 7.26 -19.23 22.22
N GLU A 80 5.95 -19.46 22.22
CA GLU A 80 5.29 -20.31 21.24
C GLU A 80 4.82 -19.42 20.08
N PRO A 81 5.10 -19.79 18.82
CA PRO A 81 4.52 -19.11 17.67
C PRO A 81 3.00 -19.12 17.77
N ILE A 82 2.39 -17.95 17.53
CA ILE A 82 0.94 -17.87 17.39
C ILE A 82 0.64 -18.24 15.94
N GLU A 83 0.09 -19.43 15.75
CA GLU A 83 -0.43 -19.86 14.45
C GLU A 83 -1.82 -19.24 14.23
N PRO A 84 -2.19 -18.93 12.98
CA PRO A 84 -3.54 -18.49 12.69
C PRO A 84 -4.55 -19.61 12.96
N GLU A 85 -5.76 -19.22 13.38
CA GLU A 85 -6.84 -20.19 13.59
C GLU A 85 -7.12 -20.98 12.30
N PRO A 86 -7.45 -22.28 12.40
CA PRO A 86 -7.90 -23.04 11.24
C PRO A 86 -9.14 -22.40 10.61
N ILE A 87 -9.26 -22.51 9.29
CA ILE A 87 -10.48 -22.09 8.60
C ILE A 87 -11.57 -23.13 8.90
N VAL A 88 -12.74 -22.66 9.34
CA VAL A 88 -13.92 -23.47 9.58
C VAL A 88 -14.93 -23.21 8.46
N HIS A 89 -15.52 -24.28 7.94
CA HIS A 89 -16.56 -24.22 6.92
C HIS A 89 -17.93 -24.37 7.57
N GLY A 90 -18.87 -23.52 7.17
CA GLY A 90 -20.27 -23.63 7.58
C GLY A 90 -21.02 -24.71 6.80
N GLU A 91 -22.32 -24.83 7.07
CA GLU A 91 -23.17 -25.87 6.47
C GLU A 91 -24.06 -25.35 5.32
N GLN A 92 -24.17 -24.03 5.15
CA GLN A 92 -25.05 -23.45 4.14
C GLN A 92 -24.55 -23.80 2.74
N LEU A 93 -25.47 -24.26 1.88
CA LEU A 93 -25.16 -24.54 0.48
C LEU A 93 -24.91 -23.24 -0.27
N LEU A 94 -23.79 -23.19 -0.98
CA LEU A 94 -23.52 -22.16 -1.96
C LEU A 94 -24.15 -22.59 -3.30
N THR A 95 -25.20 -21.89 -3.74
CA THR A 95 -25.91 -22.19 -5.00
C THR A 95 -25.25 -21.54 -6.21
N GLU A 96 -24.64 -20.37 -6.03
CA GLU A 96 -23.93 -19.62 -7.06
C GLU A 96 -22.49 -19.33 -6.62
N ARG A 97 -21.57 -19.21 -7.59
CA ARG A 97 -20.17 -18.86 -7.30
C ARG A 97 -20.09 -17.47 -6.64
N PRO A 98 -19.21 -17.27 -5.64
CA PRO A 98 -19.03 -15.95 -5.04
C PRO A 98 -18.31 -15.04 -6.04
N VAL A 99 -18.74 -13.79 -6.11
CA VAL A 99 -18.11 -12.78 -6.96
C VAL A 99 -17.18 -11.90 -6.12
N VAL A 100 -15.97 -11.71 -6.60
CA VAL A 100 -15.00 -10.77 -6.04
C VAL A 100 -14.81 -9.61 -7.03
N VAL A 101 -14.99 -8.38 -6.58
CA VAL A 101 -14.92 -7.19 -7.44
C VAL A 101 -13.66 -6.40 -7.11
N GLY A 102 -12.80 -6.24 -8.11
CA GLY A 102 -11.45 -5.68 -8.00
C GLY A 102 -10.40 -6.76 -7.71
N PHE A 103 -9.23 -6.64 -8.33
CA PHE A 103 -8.09 -7.54 -8.16
C PHE A 103 -6.85 -6.82 -7.59
N GLY A 104 -7.08 -5.81 -6.74
CA GLY A 104 -6.06 -5.29 -5.82
C GLY A 104 -5.78 -6.24 -4.65
N PRO A 105 -4.91 -5.88 -3.68
CA PRO A 105 -4.51 -6.79 -2.60
C PRO A 105 -5.67 -7.42 -1.82
N ALA A 106 -6.74 -6.66 -1.54
CA ALA A 106 -7.92 -7.20 -0.86
C ALA A 106 -8.67 -8.24 -1.70
N GLY A 107 -9.04 -7.89 -2.94
CA GLY A 107 -9.73 -8.81 -3.84
C GLY A 107 -8.89 -10.02 -4.21
N MET A 108 -7.60 -9.82 -4.48
CA MET A 108 -6.66 -10.90 -4.79
C MET A 108 -6.56 -11.91 -3.65
N LEU A 109 -6.43 -11.48 -2.39
CA LEU A 109 -6.36 -12.41 -1.27
C LEU A 109 -7.73 -13.02 -0.92
N ALA A 110 -8.82 -12.30 -1.08
CA ALA A 110 -10.15 -12.87 -0.93
C ALA A 110 -10.37 -14.02 -1.94
N ALA A 111 -10.06 -13.78 -3.22
CA ALA A 111 -10.14 -14.77 -4.28
C ALA A 111 -9.16 -15.93 -4.07
N PHE A 112 -7.94 -15.65 -3.61
CA PHE A 112 -6.92 -16.66 -3.30
C PHE A 112 -7.40 -17.64 -2.24
N TYR A 113 -7.92 -17.14 -1.12
CA TYR A 113 -8.45 -17.99 -0.06
C TYR A 113 -9.69 -18.75 -0.53
N LEU A 114 -10.65 -18.08 -1.17
CA LEU A 114 -11.85 -18.74 -1.70
C LEU A 114 -11.51 -19.87 -2.68
N ALA A 115 -10.60 -19.63 -3.62
CA ALA A 115 -10.19 -20.64 -4.59
C ALA A 115 -9.45 -21.81 -3.91
N ARG A 116 -8.52 -21.53 -2.98
CA ARG A 116 -7.78 -22.56 -2.22
C ARG A 116 -8.72 -23.51 -1.48
N GLU A 117 -9.82 -22.99 -0.92
CA GLU A 117 -10.81 -23.76 -0.18
C GLU A 117 -11.97 -24.29 -1.07
N GLY A 118 -11.85 -24.22 -2.40
CA GLY A 118 -12.80 -24.85 -3.33
C GLY A 118 -14.09 -24.07 -3.63
N TYR A 119 -14.16 -22.78 -3.28
CA TYR A 119 -15.34 -21.95 -3.54
C TYR A 119 -15.39 -21.38 -4.98
N ARG A 120 -14.35 -21.62 -5.79
CA ARG A 120 -14.30 -21.28 -7.23
C ARG A 120 -14.78 -19.84 -7.53
N PRO A 121 -14.19 -18.79 -6.94
CA PRO A 121 -14.68 -17.41 -7.10
C PRO A 121 -14.64 -16.94 -8.57
N ILE A 122 -15.52 -15.99 -8.91
CA ILE A 122 -15.42 -15.19 -10.14
C ILE A 122 -14.88 -13.83 -9.76
N VAL A 123 -13.69 -13.49 -10.24
CA VAL A 123 -13.07 -12.17 -10.04
C VAL A 123 -13.38 -11.29 -11.24
N LEU A 124 -13.92 -10.11 -10.96
CA LEU A 124 -14.19 -9.05 -11.95
C LEU A 124 -13.23 -7.89 -11.71
N GLU A 125 -12.27 -7.69 -12.62
CA GLU A 125 -11.35 -6.56 -12.62
C GLU A 125 -11.66 -5.66 -13.81
N ARG A 126 -11.94 -4.38 -13.53
CA ARG A 126 -12.29 -3.40 -14.56
C ARG A 126 -11.12 -3.13 -15.51
N GLY A 127 -9.89 -3.16 -15.00
CA GLY A 127 -8.70 -2.94 -15.80
C GLY A 127 -8.14 -4.20 -16.41
N GLN A 128 -6.96 -4.05 -17.01
CA GLN A 128 -6.31 -5.08 -17.80
C GLN A 128 -5.39 -5.97 -16.96
N ASP A 129 -4.98 -7.11 -17.53
CA ASP A 129 -3.89 -7.91 -16.98
C ASP A 129 -2.59 -7.10 -16.89
N VAL A 130 -1.65 -7.54 -16.06
CA VAL A 130 -0.47 -6.75 -15.72
C VAL A 130 0.43 -6.45 -16.92
N ASP A 131 0.43 -7.29 -17.97
CA ASP A 131 1.28 -7.08 -19.14
C ASP A 131 0.70 -5.95 -19.99
N GLN A 132 -0.58 -6.03 -20.35
CA GLN A 132 -1.27 -4.96 -21.10
C GLN A 132 -1.35 -3.67 -20.28
N ARG A 133 -1.64 -3.77 -18.98
CA ARG A 133 -1.66 -2.63 -18.06
C ARG A 133 -0.31 -1.91 -17.98
N SER A 134 0.79 -2.66 -17.92
CA SER A 134 2.14 -2.07 -17.91
C SER A 134 2.40 -1.28 -19.18
N HIS A 135 2.02 -1.84 -20.34
CA HIS A 135 2.12 -1.14 -21.61
C HIS A 135 1.29 0.15 -21.64
N ASP A 136 0.05 0.11 -21.17
CA ASP A 136 -0.84 1.28 -21.12
C ASP A 136 -0.28 2.38 -20.20
N VAL A 137 0.19 2.02 -19.01
CA VAL A 137 0.77 2.96 -18.04
C VAL A 137 2.07 3.57 -18.56
N GLU A 138 2.96 2.76 -19.13
CA GLU A 138 4.22 3.25 -19.70
C GLU A 138 3.98 4.14 -20.92
N THR A 139 2.95 3.86 -21.72
CA THR A 139 2.53 4.72 -22.83
C THR A 139 2.03 6.05 -22.28
N PHE A 140 1.13 6.04 -21.30
CA PHE A 140 0.63 7.25 -20.64
C PHE A 140 1.77 8.13 -20.10
N TRP A 141 2.73 7.53 -19.39
CA TRP A 141 3.88 8.27 -18.87
C TRP A 141 4.79 8.82 -19.97
N LYS A 142 4.89 8.18 -21.14
CA LYS A 142 5.74 8.66 -22.24
C LYS A 142 5.07 9.72 -23.11
N THR A 143 3.78 9.56 -23.39
CA THR A 143 3.08 10.31 -24.44
C THR A 143 1.97 11.22 -23.91
N GLY A 144 1.51 11.00 -22.67
CA GLY A 144 0.30 11.63 -22.14
C GLY A 144 -1.01 10.97 -22.61
N GLU A 145 -0.95 9.88 -23.38
CA GLU A 145 -2.14 9.13 -23.81
C GLU A 145 -2.75 8.34 -22.66
N PHE A 146 -3.81 8.89 -22.07
CA PHE A 146 -4.47 8.33 -20.89
C PHE A 146 -5.56 7.31 -21.24
N LYS A 147 -5.64 6.21 -20.47
CA LYS A 147 -6.73 5.23 -20.53
C LYS A 147 -7.45 5.13 -19.18
N ALA A 148 -8.71 5.55 -19.15
CA ALA A 148 -9.53 5.60 -17.93
C ALA A 148 -9.70 4.24 -17.23
N GLU A 149 -9.71 3.14 -18.00
CA GLU A 149 -9.92 1.78 -17.47
C GLU A 149 -8.60 1.00 -17.30
N SER A 150 -7.44 1.52 -17.70
CA SER A 150 -6.15 0.82 -17.59
C SER A 150 -5.04 1.81 -17.23
N ASN A 151 -4.75 1.94 -15.93
CA ASN A 151 -3.86 2.96 -15.39
C ASN A 151 -3.26 2.52 -14.04
N VAL A 152 -2.53 3.42 -13.38
CA VAL A 152 -1.89 3.17 -12.07
C VAL A 152 -2.88 2.69 -11.01
N GLN A 153 -4.17 3.06 -11.10
CA GLN A 153 -5.19 2.68 -10.13
C GLN A 153 -5.89 1.36 -10.48
N PHE A 154 -6.18 1.12 -11.76
CA PHE A 154 -7.04 0.02 -12.23
C PHE A 154 -6.30 -1.03 -13.07
N GLY A 155 -6.63 -2.30 -12.85
CA GLY A 155 -6.01 -3.48 -13.46
C GLY A 155 -5.37 -4.44 -12.45
N GLU A 156 -4.74 -5.50 -12.95
CA GLU A 156 -4.18 -6.59 -12.16
C GLU A 156 -3.27 -6.08 -11.03
N GLY A 157 -3.54 -6.50 -9.79
CA GLY A 157 -2.81 -6.06 -8.59
C GLY A 157 -3.24 -4.70 -8.03
N GLY A 158 -4.18 -3.99 -8.69
CA GLY A 158 -4.71 -2.70 -8.25
C GLY A 158 -3.64 -1.62 -8.07
N ALA A 159 -3.91 -0.64 -7.20
CA ALA A 159 -2.99 0.48 -6.92
C ALA A 159 -1.63 0.06 -6.33
N GLY A 160 -1.50 -1.16 -5.81
CA GLY A 160 -0.24 -1.66 -5.24
C GLY A 160 0.84 -1.94 -6.28
N THR A 161 0.48 -2.19 -7.54
CA THR A 161 1.41 -2.71 -8.57
C THR A 161 2.49 -1.72 -8.94
N PHE A 162 2.11 -0.47 -9.22
CA PHE A 162 3.04 0.61 -9.60
C PHE A 162 3.45 1.41 -8.35
N SER A 163 4.07 0.73 -7.39
CA SER A 163 4.53 1.32 -6.13
C SER A 163 5.90 0.76 -5.74
N ASP A 164 6.52 1.33 -4.69
CA ASP A 164 7.70 0.71 -4.05
C ASP A 164 7.35 -0.64 -3.37
N GLY A 165 6.07 -0.98 -3.22
CA GLY A 165 5.64 -2.26 -2.68
C GLY A 165 5.94 -2.41 -1.20
N LYS A 166 5.85 -1.31 -0.43
CA LYS A 166 6.06 -1.35 1.03
C LYS A 166 5.00 -2.21 1.70
N LEU A 167 5.46 -3.14 2.52
CA LEU A 167 4.61 -4.09 3.23
C LEU A 167 4.46 -3.73 4.73
N THR A 168 4.73 -2.48 5.11
CA THR A 168 4.56 -2.02 6.48
C THR A 168 3.09 -1.96 6.86
N THR A 169 2.75 -2.49 8.03
CA THR A 169 1.39 -2.40 8.61
C THR A 169 1.48 -2.14 10.11
N ARG A 170 0.45 -1.48 10.65
CA ARG A 170 0.28 -1.27 12.10
C ARG A 170 -0.64 -2.34 12.73
N VAL A 171 -1.29 -3.15 11.91
CA VAL A 171 -2.14 -4.25 12.36
C VAL A 171 -1.25 -5.40 12.83
N THR A 172 -1.59 -6.01 13.96
CA THR A 172 -0.96 -7.24 14.45
C THR A 172 -1.95 -8.38 14.30
N HIS A 173 -1.61 -9.37 13.47
CA HIS A 173 -2.47 -10.53 13.22
C HIS A 173 -1.61 -11.74 12.80
N PRO A 174 -1.87 -12.97 13.30
CA PRO A 174 -1.08 -14.16 12.96
C PRO A 174 -0.97 -14.41 11.45
N ARG A 175 -2.07 -14.21 10.71
CA ARG A 175 -2.10 -14.40 9.23
C ARG A 175 -1.23 -13.44 8.43
N LEU A 176 -0.73 -12.35 9.00
CA LEU A 176 0.16 -11.46 8.24
C LEU A 176 1.44 -12.19 7.82
N HIS A 177 1.94 -13.08 8.68
CA HIS A 177 3.10 -13.90 8.36
C HIS A 177 2.77 -14.98 7.32
N GLU A 178 1.58 -15.59 7.42
CA GLU A 178 1.05 -16.53 6.41
C GLU A 178 0.97 -15.86 5.02
N ILE A 179 0.38 -14.66 4.94
CA ILE A 179 0.27 -13.88 3.70
C ILE A 179 1.65 -13.54 3.14
N ALA A 180 2.60 -13.14 3.99
CA ALA A 180 3.95 -12.86 3.55
C ALA A 180 4.65 -14.11 2.97
N LYS A 181 4.41 -15.30 3.54
CA LYS A 181 4.89 -16.57 2.96
C LYS A 181 4.27 -16.84 1.59
N TYR A 182 2.99 -16.52 1.38
CA TYR A 182 2.38 -16.61 0.06
C TYR A 182 3.05 -15.67 -0.94
N PHE A 183 3.27 -14.40 -0.59
CA PHE A 183 3.98 -13.47 -1.47
C PHE A 183 5.37 -13.98 -1.86
N VAL A 184 6.14 -14.52 -0.92
CA VAL A 184 7.44 -15.15 -1.21
C VAL A 184 7.29 -16.34 -2.15
N ARG A 185 6.33 -17.24 -1.89
CA ARG A 185 6.06 -18.41 -2.74
C ARG A 185 5.76 -18.02 -4.19
N PHE A 186 5.14 -16.86 -4.41
CA PHE A 186 4.78 -16.36 -5.73
C PHE A 186 5.77 -15.33 -6.30
N GLY A 187 6.96 -15.18 -5.71
CA GLY A 187 8.07 -14.44 -6.32
C GLY A 187 8.58 -13.22 -5.56
N ALA A 188 7.98 -12.86 -4.42
CA ALA A 188 8.52 -11.79 -3.60
C ALA A 188 9.85 -12.20 -2.93
N PRO A 189 10.75 -11.24 -2.61
CA PRO A 189 12.05 -11.54 -2.00
C PRO A 189 11.90 -12.18 -0.61
N GLN A 190 12.70 -13.20 -0.28
CA GLN A 190 12.69 -13.88 1.03
C GLN A 190 12.80 -12.91 2.22
N GLU A 191 13.52 -11.81 2.02
CA GLU A 191 13.74 -10.79 3.03
C GLU A 191 12.49 -10.05 3.51
N ILE A 192 11.36 -10.16 2.80
CA ILE A 192 10.10 -9.58 3.28
C ILE A 192 9.61 -10.23 4.57
N LEU A 193 10.03 -11.47 4.84
CA LEU A 193 9.65 -12.23 6.04
C LEU A 193 10.29 -11.68 7.32
N TYR A 194 11.41 -10.95 7.19
CA TYR A 194 12.21 -10.55 8.35
C TYR A 194 12.66 -9.09 8.37
N LYS A 195 12.67 -8.37 7.24
CA LYS A 195 12.98 -6.92 7.27
C LYS A 195 11.88 -6.17 8.01
N HIS A 196 12.25 -5.26 8.91
CA HIS A 196 11.28 -4.45 9.66
C HIS A 196 10.42 -3.52 8.77
N LYS A 197 11.01 -3.00 7.69
CA LYS A 197 10.33 -2.22 6.67
C LYS A 197 10.55 -2.90 5.32
N PRO A 198 9.83 -4.00 5.06
CA PRO A 198 10.02 -4.76 3.84
C PRO A 198 9.37 -4.04 2.67
N HIS A 199 9.97 -4.21 1.49
CA HIS A 199 9.44 -3.72 0.23
C HIS A 199 9.70 -4.76 -0.85
N VAL A 200 8.93 -4.70 -1.94
CA VAL A 200 9.00 -5.67 -3.04
C VAL A 200 9.52 -5.01 -4.32
N GLY A 201 9.20 -3.73 -4.56
CA GLY A 201 9.49 -3.05 -5.82
C GLY A 201 8.47 -3.36 -6.92
N THR A 202 8.17 -2.36 -7.75
CA THR A 202 7.16 -2.47 -8.83
C THR A 202 7.47 -3.58 -9.83
N ASP A 203 8.75 -3.78 -10.16
CA ASP A 203 9.26 -4.76 -11.10
C ASP A 203 8.99 -6.20 -10.64
N VAL A 204 9.16 -6.47 -9.35
CA VAL A 204 8.89 -7.79 -8.76
C VAL A 204 7.39 -7.99 -8.49
N LEU A 205 6.67 -6.93 -8.11
CA LEU A 205 5.23 -6.98 -7.86
C LEU A 205 4.46 -7.47 -9.09
N ARG A 206 4.83 -7.03 -10.30
CA ARG A 206 4.17 -7.44 -11.56
C ARG A 206 4.20 -8.96 -11.75
N GLY A 207 5.36 -9.59 -11.52
CA GLY A 207 5.50 -11.04 -11.58
C GLY A 207 4.70 -11.76 -10.50
N MET A 208 4.72 -11.23 -9.28
CA MET A 208 4.03 -11.82 -8.13
C MET A 208 2.51 -11.86 -8.33
N VAL A 209 1.89 -10.75 -8.75
CA VAL A 209 0.42 -10.69 -8.93
C VAL A 209 -0.04 -11.64 -10.03
N LYS A 210 0.72 -11.74 -11.13
CA LYS A 210 0.47 -12.67 -12.24
C LYS A 210 0.54 -14.13 -11.79
N ALA A 211 1.55 -14.48 -11.00
CA ALA A 211 1.70 -15.84 -10.47
C ALA A 211 0.56 -16.21 -9.50
N MET A 212 0.13 -15.27 -8.66
CA MET A 212 -1.03 -15.47 -7.77
C MET A 212 -2.33 -15.64 -8.55
N ARG A 213 -2.58 -14.85 -9.61
CA ARG A 213 -3.72 -15.06 -10.51
C ARG A 213 -3.72 -16.45 -11.12
N GLN A 214 -2.59 -16.89 -11.66
CA GLN A 214 -2.48 -18.22 -12.27
C GLN A 214 -2.80 -19.32 -11.26
N GLN A 215 -2.39 -19.16 -10.00
CA GLN A 215 -2.75 -20.10 -8.95
C GLN A 215 -4.25 -20.10 -8.62
N ILE A 216 -4.90 -18.93 -8.58
CA ILE A 216 -6.36 -18.82 -8.38
C ILE A 216 -7.10 -19.57 -9.48
N ILE A 217 -6.68 -19.39 -10.74
CA ILE A 217 -7.25 -20.08 -11.90
C ILE A 217 -7.03 -21.59 -11.80
N ALA A 218 -5.82 -22.02 -11.42
CA ALA A 218 -5.49 -23.44 -11.25
C ALA A 218 -6.32 -24.12 -10.13
N TRP A 219 -6.78 -23.36 -9.14
CA TRP A 219 -7.71 -23.83 -8.10
C TRP A 219 -9.20 -23.71 -8.49
N GLY A 220 -9.50 -23.46 -9.77
CA GLY A 220 -10.87 -23.42 -10.29
C GLY A 220 -11.57 -22.07 -10.11
N GLY A 221 -10.84 -21.03 -9.67
CA GLY A 221 -11.30 -19.65 -9.77
C GLY A 221 -11.29 -19.14 -11.21
N GLU A 222 -11.97 -18.03 -11.46
CA GLU A 222 -11.99 -17.35 -12.75
C GLU A 222 -11.62 -15.89 -12.55
N VAL A 223 -10.80 -15.33 -13.44
CA VAL A 223 -10.39 -13.92 -13.38
C VAL A 223 -10.67 -13.28 -14.72
N ARG A 224 -11.61 -12.33 -14.74
CA ARG A 224 -12.01 -11.57 -15.93
C ARG A 224 -11.44 -10.16 -15.83
N PHE A 225 -10.59 -9.81 -16.80
CA PHE A 225 -10.09 -8.45 -17.00
C PHE A 225 -10.99 -7.69 -17.98
N GLY A 226 -10.94 -6.36 -17.96
CA GLY A 226 -11.87 -5.53 -18.71
C GLY A 226 -13.34 -5.73 -18.29
N ALA A 227 -13.56 -6.24 -17.06
CA ALA A 227 -14.87 -6.64 -16.55
C ALA A 227 -15.28 -5.71 -15.40
N LYS A 228 -15.88 -4.58 -15.75
CA LYS A 228 -16.34 -3.57 -14.79
C LYS A 228 -17.71 -3.94 -14.22
N LEU A 229 -17.82 -3.98 -12.90
CA LEU A 229 -19.11 -4.01 -12.22
C LEU A 229 -19.88 -2.71 -12.53
N THR A 230 -21.05 -2.83 -13.14
CA THR A 230 -21.86 -1.67 -13.53
C THR A 230 -23.15 -1.54 -12.73
N LYS A 231 -23.66 -2.63 -12.13
CA LYS A 231 -24.91 -2.63 -11.37
C LYS A 231 -25.02 -3.81 -10.41
N LEU A 232 -25.71 -3.61 -9.30
CA LEU A 232 -26.18 -4.68 -8.42
C LEU A 232 -27.62 -5.06 -8.77
N GLN A 233 -27.95 -6.34 -8.81
CA GLN A 233 -29.32 -6.82 -8.86
C GLN A 233 -29.77 -7.23 -7.46
N LEU A 234 -30.81 -6.55 -6.97
CA LEU A 234 -31.33 -6.74 -5.62
C LEU A 234 -32.76 -7.30 -5.65
N GLN A 235 -33.05 -8.22 -4.74
CA GLN A 235 -34.41 -8.65 -4.41
C GLN A 235 -34.56 -8.61 -2.89
N ALA A 236 -35.52 -7.84 -2.38
CA ALA A 236 -35.74 -7.65 -0.95
C ALA A 236 -34.43 -7.35 -0.15
N ASN A 237 -33.64 -6.39 -0.65
CA ASN A 237 -32.34 -5.97 -0.08
C ASN A 237 -31.28 -7.08 0.02
N GLN A 238 -31.40 -8.12 -0.80
CA GLN A 238 -30.40 -9.17 -0.94
C GLN A 238 -29.86 -9.16 -2.37
N ILE A 239 -28.54 -9.30 -2.54
CA ILE A 239 -27.93 -9.49 -3.86
C ILE A 239 -28.41 -10.82 -4.45
N VAL A 240 -28.84 -10.79 -5.70
CA VAL A 240 -29.19 -11.97 -6.52
C VAL A 240 -28.40 -12.03 -7.83
N GLY A 241 -27.65 -10.98 -8.15
CA GLY A 241 -26.74 -10.94 -9.30
C GLY A 241 -26.00 -9.63 -9.42
N VAL A 242 -25.06 -9.59 -10.34
CA VAL A 242 -24.31 -8.39 -10.72
C VAL A 242 -24.32 -8.21 -12.23
N GLU A 243 -24.35 -6.97 -12.69
CA GLU A 243 -24.18 -6.62 -14.10
C GLU A 243 -22.72 -6.24 -14.38
N VAL A 244 -22.17 -6.78 -15.46
CA VAL A 244 -20.81 -6.52 -15.93
C VAL A 244 -20.89 -5.80 -17.27
N ASN A 245 -20.15 -4.69 -17.39
CA ASN A 245 -20.01 -3.88 -18.60
C ASN A 245 -21.33 -3.39 -19.21
N HIS A 246 -22.43 -3.34 -18.46
CA HIS A 246 -23.79 -3.05 -18.96
C HIS A 246 -24.34 -4.09 -19.95
N GLU A 247 -23.78 -5.30 -19.95
CA GLU A 247 -24.07 -6.32 -20.97
C GLU A 247 -24.43 -7.68 -20.37
N GLU A 248 -23.65 -8.15 -19.40
CA GLU A 248 -23.78 -9.51 -18.85
C GLU A 248 -24.33 -9.48 -17.43
N MET A 249 -25.33 -10.32 -17.14
CA MET A 249 -25.79 -10.58 -15.78
C MET A 249 -25.16 -11.87 -15.26
N ILE A 250 -24.43 -11.77 -14.15
CA ILE A 250 -23.86 -12.92 -13.43
C ILE A 250 -24.70 -13.18 -12.17
N PRO A 251 -25.42 -14.31 -12.08
CA PRO A 251 -26.15 -14.69 -10.87
C PRO A 251 -25.17 -14.92 -9.72
N THR A 252 -25.42 -14.28 -8.58
CA THR A 252 -24.66 -14.50 -7.35
C THR A 252 -25.41 -13.94 -6.15
N ARG A 253 -25.18 -14.52 -4.99
CA ARG A 253 -25.69 -13.99 -3.72
C ARG A 253 -24.62 -13.38 -2.84
N LEU A 254 -23.35 -13.50 -3.25
CA LEU A 254 -22.19 -13.05 -2.48
C LEU A 254 -21.28 -12.21 -3.37
N VAL A 255 -21.10 -10.95 -2.98
CA VAL A 255 -20.22 -9.98 -3.64
C VAL A 255 -19.24 -9.44 -2.62
N LEU A 256 -17.96 -9.80 -2.76
CA LEU A 256 -16.87 -9.25 -1.97
C LEU A 256 -16.27 -8.07 -2.75
N ALA A 257 -16.51 -6.84 -2.27
CA ALA A 257 -16.17 -5.61 -2.98
C ALA A 257 -14.86 -5.00 -2.48
N GLY A 258 -13.77 -5.27 -3.20
CA GLY A 258 -12.42 -4.76 -2.96
C GLY A 258 -11.97 -3.75 -4.03
N VAL A 259 -12.81 -2.77 -4.34
CA VAL A 259 -12.71 -1.91 -5.54
C VAL A 259 -11.63 -0.81 -5.49
N GLY A 260 -10.91 -0.70 -4.39
CA GLY A 260 -9.96 0.40 -4.15
C GLY A 260 -10.63 1.77 -3.98
N HIS A 261 -9.86 2.79 -3.64
CA HIS A 261 -10.41 4.12 -3.33
C HIS A 261 -10.54 5.06 -4.54
N SER A 262 -10.22 4.57 -5.73
CA SER A 262 -10.26 5.33 -6.98
C SER A 262 -11.49 5.02 -7.84
N ALA A 263 -12.27 3.97 -7.52
CA ALA A 263 -13.46 3.55 -8.26
C ALA A 263 -14.69 4.43 -7.93
N ARG A 264 -14.60 5.72 -8.27
CA ARG A 264 -15.59 6.75 -7.92
C ARG A 264 -16.96 6.52 -8.54
N ASP A 265 -16.99 6.05 -9.77
CA ASP A 265 -18.21 5.60 -10.46
C ASP A 265 -18.91 4.45 -9.71
N THR A 266 -18.13 3.53 -9.14
CA THR A 266 -18.64 2.44 -8.30
C THR A 266 -19.21 2.98 -6.99
N TYR A 267 -18.56 3.97 -6.36
CA TYR A 267 -19.13 4.64 -5.18
C TYR A 267 -20.46 5.31 -5.47
N GLU A 268 -20.55 6.03 -6.60
CA GLU A 268 -21.81 6.65 -7.03
C GLU A 268 -22.91 5.62 -7.29
N MET A 269 -22.58 4.49 -7.93
CA MET A 269 -23.50 3.38 -8.14
C MET A 269 -23.99 2.83 -6.80
N LEU A 270 -23.08 2.46 -5.89
CA LEU A 270 -23.44 1.90 -4.59
C LEU A 270 -24.27 2.90 -3.76
N TYR A 271 -23.99 4.20 -3.83
CA TYR A 271 -24.76 5.23 -3.13
C TYR A 271 -26.19 5.32 -3.67
N LYS A 272 -26.37 5.24 -5.00
CA LYS A 272 -27.70 5.19 -5.65
C LYS A 272 -28.51 3.96 -5.25
N PHE A 273 -27.85 2.85 -4.92
CA PHE A 273 -28.47 1.64 -4.38
C PHE A 273 -28.79 1.71 -2.88
N GLY A 274 -28.54 2.85 -2.22
CA GLY A 274 -28.81 3.03 -0.80
C GLY A 274 -27.88 2.25 0.11
N ILE A 275 -26.70 1.84 -0.38
CA ILE A 275 -25.69 1.20 0.46
C ILE A 275 -25.21 2.19 1.53
N ALA A 276 -25.23 1.77 2.80
CA ALA A 276 -24.78 2.60 3.91
C ALA A 276 -23.31 3.01 3.75
N MET A 277 -23.08 4.32 3.72
CA MET A 277 -21.75 4.91 3.64
C MET A 277 -21.67 6.17 4.49
N GLU A 278 -20.47 6.48 4.95
CA GLU A 278 -20.17 7.71 5.67
C GLU A 278 -18.93 8.40 5.09
N SER A 279 -18.88 9.71 5.26
CA SER A 279 -17.73 10.53 4.91
C SER A 279 -16.54 10.20 5.82
N LYS A 280 -15.32 10.10 5.27
CA LYS A 280 -14.12 9.73 6.02
C LYS A 280 -12.98 10.72 5.77
N PRO A 281 -12.29 11.22 6.82
CA PRO A 281 -11.09 12.02 6.66
C PRO A 281 -9.98 11.30 5.89
N PHE A 282 -9.21 12.07 5.13
CA PHE A 282 -8.03 11.64 4.38
C PHE A 282 -7.00 12.78 4.36
N ALA A 283 -5.93 12.66 3.58
CA ALA A 283 -4.93 13.73 3.47
C ALA A 283 -4.64 14.08 2.01
N VAL A 284 -4.33 15.36 1.76
CA VAL A 284 -3.96 15.89 0.45
C VAL A 284 -2.71 16.74 0.52
N GLY A 285 -1.99 16.87 -0.58
CA GLY A 285 -0.82 17.74 -0.66
C GLY A 285 -0.06 17.55 -1.96
N VAL A 286 1.26 17.46 -1.87
CA VAL A 286 2.17 17.42 -3.03
C VAL A 286 3.21 16.32 -2.86
N ARG A 287 3.86 15.91 -3.94
CA ARG A 287 5.10 15.12 -3.88
C ARG A 287 6.29 16.06 -3.80
N ILE A 288 7.22 15.80 -2.88
CA ILE A 288 8.49 16.53 -2.78
C ILE A 288 9.63 15.60 -3.17
N GLU A 289 10.60 16.11 -3.93
CA GLU A 289 11.72 15.34 -4.48
C GLU A 289 13.07 15.91 -4.06
N HIS A 290 13.95 15.04 -3.57
CA HIS A 290 15.29 15.36 -3.09
C HIS A 290 16.33 14.45 -3.74
N PRO A 291 17.61 14.87 -3.82
CA PRO A 291 18.69 13.95 -4.12
C PRO A 291 18.73 12.83 -3.06
N GLN A 292 18.75 11.57 -3.47
CA GLN A 292 18.78 10.44 -2.53
C GLN A 292 20.03 10.49 -1.64
N SER A 293 21.17 10.95 -2.19
CA SER A 293 22.43 11.14 -1.45
C SER A 293 22.30 12.13 -0.29
N MET A 294 21.48 13.17 -0.43
CA MET A 294 21.21 14.12 0.65
C MET A 294 20.49 13.44 1.81
N ILE A 295 19.46 12.65 1.50
CA ILE A 295 18.71 11.87 2.49
C ILE A 295 19.62 10.83 3.14
N ASP A 296 20.44 10.14 2.35
CA ASP A 296 21.38 9.14 2.82
C ASP A 296 22.38 9.70 3.83
N ILE A 297 23.04 10.82 3.50
CA ILE A 297 23.96 11.51 4.42
C ILE A 297 23.20 11.98 5.66
N SER A 298 22.00 12.53 5.50
CA SER A 298 21.18 12.99 6.61
C SER A 298 20.80 11.84 7.55
N GLN A 299 20.45 10.65 7.02
CA GLN A 299 19.98 9.50 7.80
C GLN A 299 21.10 8.61 8.34
N TYR A 300 22.20 8.46 7.62
CA TYR A 300 23.27 7.53 7.97
C TYR A 300 24.60 8.21 8.30
N GLY A 301 24.78 9.48 7.92
CA GLY A 301 26.02 10.24 8.11
C GLY A 301 27.11 9.93 7.08
N ILE A 302 26.89 8.95 6.21
CA ILE A 302 27.81 8.47 5.18
C ILE A 302 27.02 7.77 4.07
N ASP A 303 27.67 7.47 2.95
CA ASP A 303 27.09 6.67 1.88
C ASP A 303 26.64 5.27 2.40
N PRO A 304 25.37 4.87 2.20
CA PRO A 304 24.84 3.57 2.62
C PRO A 304 25.66 2.39 2.08
N ALA A 305 26.23 2.51 0.88
CA ALA A 305 27.03 1.46 0.26
C ALA A 305 28.26 1.11 1.11
N GLU A 306 28.89 2.09 1.76
CA GLU A 306 30.02 1.88 2.69
C GLU A 306 29.63 1.07 3.94
N LEU A 307 28.34 1.01 4.25
CA LEU A 307 27.77 0.25 5.36
C LEU A 307 27.11 -1.06 4.90
N GLY A 308 27.01 -1.31 3.59
CA GLY A 308 26.19 -2.38 3.03
C GLY A 308 24.70 -2.21 3.32
N LEU A 309 24.24 -0.96 3.42
CA LEU A 309 22.83 -0.59 3.55
C LEU A 309 22.28 -0.14 2.18
N GLY A 310 20.95 -0.21 2.02
CA GLY A 310 20.27 0.36 0.86
C GLY A 310 19.92 1.84 1.07
N ALA A 311 19.28 2.42 0.06
CA ALA A 311 18.79 3.81 0.09
C ALA A 311 18.00 4.12 1.38
N ALA A 312 18.37 5.23 2.01
CA ALA A 312 17.84 5.61 3.30
C ALA A 312 16.38 6.07 3.23
N GLU A 313 15.69 5.88 4.36
CA GLU A 313 14.31 6.31 4.52
C GLU A 313 14.12 7.40 5.58
N TYR A 314 13.09 8.24 5.44
CA TYR A 314 12.66 9.22 6.43
C TYR A 314 11.15 9.15 6.68
N SER A 315 10.74 9.68 7.83
CA SER A 315 9.36 9.97 8.17
C SER A 315 9.35 11.24 9.00
N VAL A 316 8.55 12.22 8.57
CA VAL A 316 8.46 13.52 9.25
C VAL A 316 7.01 13.86 9.56
N VAL A 317 6.79 14.52 10.69
CA VAL A 317 5.47 14.95 11.18
C VAL A 317 5.63 16.33 11.81
N TYR A 318 4.76 17.26 11.43
CA TYR A 318 4.64 18.61 11.95
C TYR A 318 3.21 18.83 12.43
N HIS A 319 3.06 19.18 13.71
CA HIS A 319 1.78 19.56 14.29
C HIS A 319 1.68 21.08 14.29
N ASP A 320 0.74 21.60 13.51
CA ASP A 320 0.54 23.02 13.37
C ASP A 320 -0.26 23.56 14.55
N LYS A 321 0.37 24.39 15.38
CA LYS A 321 -0.26 24.93 16.59
C LYS A 321 -1.34 25.97 16.27
N GLU A 322 -1.26 26.61 15.10
CA GLU A 322 -2.20 27.65 14.69
C GLU A 322 -3.55 27.07 14.29
N THR A 323 -3.54 25.98 13.51
CA THR A 323 -4.76 25.38 12.96
C THR A 323 -5.18 24.07 13.63
N GLY A 324 -4.29 23.45 14.43
CA GLY A 324 -4.48 22.10 14.96
C GLY A 324 -4.29 20.99 13.94
N ARG A 325 -4.03 21.32 12.66
CA ARG A 325 -3.77 20.32 11.61
C ARG A 325 -2.38 19.71 11.73
N THR A 326 -2.19 18.59 11.05
CA THR A 326 -0.89 17.90 11.01
C THR A 326 -0.45 17.73 9.56
N ALA A 327 0.75 18.21 9.24
CA ALA A 327 1.48 17.88 8.02
C ALA A 327 2.43 16.70 8.27
N TYR A 328 2.52 15.77 7.34
CA TYR A 328 3.41 14.63 7.48
C TYR A 328 3.85 14.06 6.13
N SER A 329 4.98 13.34 6.13
CA SER A 329 5.38 12.58 4.96
C SER A 329 4.64 11.24 4.87
N PHE A 330 4.17 10.92 3.67
CA PHE A 330 3.43 9.71 3.34
C PHE A 330 4.04 9.04 2.11
N CYS A 331 3.96 7.70 2.06
CA CYS A 331 4.45 6.89 0.95
C CYS A 331 5.83 7.32 0.43
N MET A 332 6.78 7.57 1.34
CA MET A 332 8.12 8.02 0.94
C MET A 332 8.86 6.90 0.21
N CYS A 333 9.25 7.10 -1.04
CA CYS A 333 9.93 6.16 -1.92
C CYS A 333 11.42 6.51 -2.08
N PRO A 334 12.34 5.74 -1.46
CA PRO A 334 13.77 5.92 -1.67
C PRO A 334 14.18 5.48 -3.06
N GLY A 335 15.12 6.21 -3.67
CA GLY A 335 15.65 5.93 -5.01
C GLY A 335 14.54 5.58 -6.00
N GLY A 336 13.46 6.33 -5.94
CA GLY A 336 12.23 6.14 -6.67
C GLY A 336 11.89 7.32 -7.57
N GLU A 337 10.63 7.39 -7.97
CA GLU A 337 10.10 8.38 -8.89
C GLU A 337 8.71 8.82 -8.46
N VAL A 338 8.34 10.04 -8.81
CA VAL A 338 6.98 10.56 -8.74
C VAL A 338 6.28 10.15 -10.04
N VAL A 339 5.05 9.64 -9.94
CA VAL A 339 4.32 9.07 -11.09
C VAL A 339 2.98 9.74 -11.31
N ALA A 340 2.56 9.84 -12.57
CA ALA A 340 1.20 10.21 -12.94
C ALA A 340 0.25 9.07 -12.60
N SER A 341 -0.68 9.33 -11.69
CA SER A 341 -1.57 8.33 -11.12
C SER A 341 -3.06 8.65 -11.31
N ALA A 342 -3.37 9.47 -12.32
CA ALA A 342 -4.74 9.79 -12.70
C ALA A 342 -5.55 8.53 -13.04
N SER A 343 -6.87 8.60 -12.83
CA SER A 343 -7.81 7.53 -13.21
C SER A 343 -9.11 8.07 -13.79
N GLU A 344 -9.16 9.37 -14.10
CA GLU A 344 -10.30 10.06 -14.71
C GLU A 344 -9.76 11.04 -15.75
N ASP A 345 -10.46 11.18 -16.87
CA ASP A 345 -10.09 12.14 -17.91
C ASP A 345 -10.12 13.57 -17.36
N GLY A 346 -9.14 14.39 -17.76
CA GLY A 346 -9.09 15.80 -17.36
C GLY A 346 -8.71 16.05 -15.90
N HIS A 347 -8.00 15.10 -15.28
CA HIS A 347 -7.54 15.17 -13.90
C HIS A 347 -6.05 14.81 -13.80
N VAL A 348 -5.32 15.49 -12.91
CA VAL A 348 -3.92 15.17 -12.56
C VAL A 348 -3.85 14.72 -11.12
N VAL A 349 -3.13 13.62 -10.91
CA VAL A 349 -2.86 13.05 -9.58
C VAL A 349 -1.43 12.57 -9.56
N THR A 350 -0.72 12.85 -8.47
CA THR A 350 0.60 12.31 -8.21
C THR A 350 0.55 11.12 -7.25
N ASN A 351 1.53 10.23 -7.39
CA ASN A 351 1.92 9.22 -6.40
C ASN A 351 3.43 8.99 -6.50
N GLY A 352 3.96 7.97 -5.83
CA GLY A 352 5.37 7.62 -5.89
C GLY A 352 5.59 6.12 -5.95
N MET A 353 6.65 5.73 -6.65
CA MET A 353 7.07 4.34 -6.78
C MET A 353 8.59 4.19 -6.68
N SER A 354 9.05 2.97 -6.43
CA SER A 354 10.46 2.59 -6.60
C SER A 354 10.55 1.20 -7.22
N LEU A 355 11.62 0.95 -7.96
CA LEU A 355 12.04 -0.41 -8.28
C LEU A 355 12.62 -1.08 -7.03
N TYR A 356 12.76 -2.42 -7.04
CA TYR A 356 13.39 -3.15 -5.94
C TYR A 356 14.81 -2.66 -5.62
N ALA A 357 15.57 -2.25 -6.63
CA ALA A 357 16.93 -1.74 -6.44
C ALA A 357 16.99 -0.36 -5.73
N ARG A 358 15.90 0.43 -5.76
CA ARG A 358 15.84 1.81 -5.22
C ARG A 358 17.05 2.66 -5.63
N ALA A 359 17.31 2.72 -6.93
CA ALA A 359 18.56 3.25 -7.50
C ALA A 359 18.37 4.43 -8.46
N SER A 360 17.22 5.11 -8.47
CA SER A 360 17.00 6.28 -9.36
C SER A 360 17.86 7.49 -9.02
N GLY A 361 18.44 7.53 -7.81
CA GLY A 361 19.12 8.71 -7.26
C GLY A 361 18.18 9.77 -6.70
N VAL A 362 16.86 9.55 -6.72
CA VAL A 362 15.84 10.49 -6.24
C VAL A 362 15.08 9.91 -5.05
N ALA A 363 15.03 10.64 -3.94
CA ALA A 363 14.11 10.35 -2.85
C ALA A 363 12.84 11.18 -3.05
N ASN A 364 11.65 10.58 -2.89
CA ASN A 364 10.42 11.36 -2.90
C ASN A 364 9.45 10.95 -1.80
N SER A 365 8.58 11.85 -1.35
CA SER A 365 7.42 11.52 -0.52
C SER A 365 6.26 12.43 -0.81
N ALA A 366 5.04 11.97 -0.57
CA ALA A 366 3.93 12.88 -0.45
C ALA A 366 4.11 13.69 0.86
N LEU A 367 4.03 15.00 0.80
CA LEU A 367 3.90 15.90 1.93
C LEU A 367 2.45 16.36 2.00
N VAL A 368 1.72 15.85 2.99
CA VAL A 368 0.25 15.93 3.01
C VAL A 368 -0.28 16.47 4.34
N VAL A 369 -1.46 17.09 4.27
CA VAL A 369 -2.21 17.63 5.40
C VAL A 369 -3.57 16.96 5.45
N THR A 370 -4.04 16.65 6.67
CA THR A 370 -5.34 15.99 6.86
C THR A 370 -6.49 16.96 6.55
N VAL A 371 -7.46 16.46 5.80
CA VAL A 371 -8.73 17.10 5.46
C VAL A 371 -9.90 16.21 5.86
N GLY A 372 -11.04 16.79 6.21
CA GLY A 372 -12.17 16.05 6.77
C GLY A 372 -13.54 16.63 6.42
N PRO A 373 -14.62 16.07 6.99
CA PRO A 373 -15.98 16.55 6.76
C PRO A 373 -16.20 18.04 7.05
N ASP A 374 -15.39 18.65 7.90
CA ASP A 374 -15.41 20.11 8.14
C ASP A 374 -14.97 20.92 6.90
N ASP A 375 -14.22 20.29 6.00
CA ASP A 375 -13.69 20.91 4.77
C ASP A 375 -14.57 20.66 3.54
N PHE A 376 -15.27 19.52 3.48
CA PHE A 376 -16.00 19.07 2.29
C PHE A 376 -17.43 18.54 2.57
N GLY A 377 -17.92 18.75 3.79
CA GLY A 377 -19.26 18.34 4.22
C GLY A 377 -19.37 16.87 4.63
N THR A 378 -20.54 16.53 5.15
CA THR A 378 -20.85 15.19 5.70
C THR A 378 -21.49 14.24 4.68
N HIS A 379 -21.83 14.71 3.47
CA HIS A 379 -22.32 13.85 2.41
C HIS A 379 -21.28 12.74 2.12
N PRO A 380 -21.65 11.45 2.01
CA PRO A 380 -20.67 10.36 1.86
C PRO A 380 -19.73 10.51 0.65
N LEU A 381 -20.22 11.12 -0.43
CA LEU A 381 -19.43 11.42 -1.63
C LEU A 381 -18.75 12.81 -1.61
N GLY A 382 -18.86 13.58 -0.52
CA GLY A 382 -18.29 14.92 -0.40
C GLY A 382 -16.77 14.92 -0.57
N GLY A 383 -16.07 13.98 0.07
CA GLY A 383 -14.63 13.82 -0.10
C GLY A 383 -14.23 13.39 -1.52
N VAL A 384 -15.08 12.64 -2.23
CA VAL A 384 -14.85 12.28 -3.65
C VAL A 384 -14.92 13.53 -4.54
N ALA A 385 -15.95 14.36 -4.33
CA ALA A 385 -16.10 15.62 -5.05
C ALA A 385 -14.93 16.58 -4.78
N PHE A 386 -14.50 16.67 -3.52
CA PHE A 386 -13.34 17.45 -3.12
C PHE A 386 -12.05 16.99 -3.82
N GLN A 387 -11.79 15.69 -3.90
CA GLN A 387 -10.64 15.18 -4.65
C GLN A 387 -10.71 15.59 -6.12
N ARG A 388 -11.86 15.37 -6.79
CA ARG A 388 -12.04 15.74 -8.21
C ARG A 388 -11.79 17.23 -8.46
N GLU A 389 -12.25 18.10 -7.57
CA GLU A 389 -12.03 19.55 -7.68
C GLU A 389 -10.54 19.88 -7.81
N TRP A 390 -9.73 19.40 -6.87
CA TRP A 390 -8.30 19.73 -6.83
C TRP A 390 -7.50 19.01 -7.92
N GLU A 391 -7.87 17.79 -8.27
CA GLU A 391 -7.26 17.06 -9.39
C GLU A 391 -7.54 17.73 -10.74
N LYS A 392 -8.74 18.31 -10.93
CA LYS A 392 -9.10 19.07 -12.12
C LYS A 392 -8.34 20.39 -12.20
N LYS A 393 -8.24 21.13 -11.09
CA LYS A 393 -7.43 22.36 -11.02
C LYS A 393 -5.96 22.08 -11.36
N ALA A 394 -5.40 20.98 -10.84
CA ALA A 394 -4.05 20.57 -11.18
C ALA A 394 -3.89 20.24 -12.68
N PHE A 395 -4.87 19.57 -13.31
CA PHE A 395 -4.86 19.35 -14.76
C PHE A 395 -4.92 20.64 -15.57
N GLU A 396 -5.72 21.62 -15.13
CA GLU A 396 -5.82 22.92 -15.77
C GLU A 396 -4.51 23.71 -15.67
N LEU A 397 -3.91 23.80 -14.47
CA LEU A 397 -2.61 24.45 -14.26
C LEU A 397 -1.46 23.71 -14.97
N GLY A 398 -1.58 22.39 -15.09
CA GLY A 398 -0.66 21.54 -15.83
C GLY A 398 -0.72 21.74 -17.35
N GLY A 399 -1.64 22.55 -17.88
CA GLY A 399 -1.75 22.82 -19.31
C GLY A 399 -2.70 21.90 -20.07
N ARG A 400 -3.53 21.12 -19.36
CA ARG A 400 -4.55 20.21 -19.93
C ARG A 400 -3.99 19.10 -20.83
N ASP A 401 -2.76 18.68 -20.59
CA ASP A 401 -2.05 17.63 -21.33
C ASP A 401 -1.40 16.59 -20.39
N TYR A 402 -1.94 16.44 -19.18
CA TYR A 402 -1.49 15.54 -18.11
C TYR A 402 -0.10 15.81 -17.53
N LYS A 403 0.57 16.89 -17.93
CA LYS A 403 1.71 17.40 -17.16
C LYS A 403 1.24 17.87 -15.78
N ALA A 404 2.10 17.73 -14.78
CA ALA A 404 1.79 18.14 -13.42
C ALA A 404 2.27 19.57 -13.11
N PRO A 405 1.52 20.34 -12.31
CA PRO A 405 2.01 21.59 -11.75
C PRO A 405 3.22 21.33 -10.84
N LEU A 406 4.29 22.10 -11.04
CA LEU A 406 5.51 22.04 -10.25
C LEU A 406 5.89 23.44 -9.76
N GLN A 407 6.40 23.49 -8.53
CA GLN A 407 6.96 24.69 -7.92
C GLN A 407 8.13 24.29 -7.03
N THR A 408 9.14 25.15 -6.92
CA THR A 408 10.23 24.93 -5.98
C THR A 408 9.81 25.30 -4.56
N VAL A 409 10.48 24.75 -3.54
CA VAL A 409 10.25 25.13 -2.13
C VAL A 409 10.50 26.63 -1.93
N GLY A 410 11.53 27.19 -2.55
CA GLY A 410 11.85 28.62 -2.44
C GLY A 410 10.71 29.49 -2.97
N ASP A 411 10.25 29.19 -4.19
CA ASP A 411 9.16 29.91 -4.85
C ASP A 411 7.82 29.76 -4.11
N PHE A 412 7.53 28.56 -3.60
CA PHE A 412 6.34 28.29 -2.79
C PHE A 412 6.32 29.13 -1.52
N LEU A 413 7.42 29.19 -0.76
CA LEU A 413 7.49 29.94 0.50
C LEU A 413 7.38 31.46 0.33
N VAL A 414 7.72 31.99 -0.84
CA VAL A 414 7.53 33.43 -1.18
C VAL A 414 6.25 33.69 -1.99
N ARG A 415 5.42 32.67 -2.20
CA ARG A 415 4.17 32.70 -2.97
C ARG A 415 4.33 33.29 -4.38
N GLN A 416 5.33 32.78 -5.10
CA GLN A 416 5.58 33.14 -6.49
C GLN A 416 5.58 31.89 -7.35
N LYS A 417 5.08 31.99 -8.58
CA LYS A 417 5.04 30.86 -9.53
C LYS A 417 6.41 30.23 -9.81
N GLY A 418 7.46 31.04 -9.89
CA GLY A 418 8.81 30.59 -10.24
C GLY A 418 8.94 30.08 -11.69
N THR A 419 9.96 29.27 -11.93
CA THR A 419 10.22 28.54 -13.18
C THR A 419 10.50 27.06 -12.89
N VAL A 420 10.39 26.20 -13.89
CA VAL A 420 10.83 24.79 -13.76
C VAL A 420 12.37 24.80 -13.73
N PRO A 421 13.02 24.25 -12.69
CA PRO A 421 14.46 24.12 -12.66
C PRO A 421 14.97 23.21 -13.78
N GLU A 422 16.21 23.44 -14.23
CA GLU A 422 16.89 22.49 -15.10
C GLU A 422 16.97 21.12 -14.39
N GLN A 423 16.66 20.05 -15.11
CA GLN A 423 16.64 18.71 -14.52
C GLN A 423 18.08 18.24 -14.26
N ASP A 424 18.53 18.33 -13.01
CA ASP A 424 19.83 17.84 -12.57
C ASP A 424 19.73 17.03 -11.26
N ALA A 425 20.89 16.58 -10.76
CA ALA A 425 20.97 15.79 -9.54
C ALA A 425 20.64 16.59 -8.26
N ALA A 426 20.69 17.93 -8.29
CA ALA A 426 20.44 18.80 -7.15
C ALA A 426 18.96 19.25 -7.06
N ALA A 427 18.27 19.35 -8.20
CA ALA A 427 16.85 19.70 -8.31
C ALA A 427 16.06 18.64 -9.11
N PRO A 428 15.98 17.39 -8.62
CA PRO A 428 15.30 16.33 -9.35
C PRO A 428 13.79 16.59 -9.46
N HIS A 429 13.24 16.29 -10.64
CA HIS A 429 11.79 16.16 -10.87
C HIS A 429 11.50 15.00 -11.83
N SER A 430 10.91 13.93 -11.30
CA SER A 430 10.79 12.65 -12.02
C SER A 430 9.42 12.40 -12.65
N TYR A 431 8.42 13.23 -12.34
CA TYR A 431 7.08 13.08 -12.92
C TYR A 431 7.11 13.06 -14.44
N ARG A 432 6.38 12.11 -15.01
CA ARG A 432 6.15 11.93 -16.45
C ARG A 432 4.64 11.81 -16.69
N PRO A 433 4.07 12.41 -17.76
CA PRO A 433 4.72 12.85 -19.00
C PRO A 433 5.54 14.14 -18.95
N GLY A 434 5.37 14.95 -17.91
CA GLY A 434 6.21 16.12 -17.68
C GLY A 434 5.60 17.06 -16.66
N VAL A 435 6.23 18.22 -16.49
CA VAL A 435 5.84 19.22 -15.49
C VAL A 435 5.69 20.59 -16.12
N VAL A 436 4.90 21.45 -15.50
CA VAL A 436 4.71 22.86 -15.87
C VAL A 436 4.88 23.71 -14.60
N ALA A 437 5.67 24.78 -14.70
CA ALA A 437 5.77 25.74 -13.59
C ALA A 437 4.38 26.33 -13.29
N ALA A 438 3.94 26.22 -12.04
CA ALA A 438 2.64 26.70 -11.59
C ALA A 438 2.71 27.10 -10.11
N ASP A 439 1.80 27.98 -9.68
CA ASP A 439 1.65 28.26 -8.25
C ASP A 439 0.77 27.18 -7.60
N LEU A 440 1.37 26.35 -6.73
CA LEU A 440 0.68 25.22 -6.09
C LEU A 440 -0.44 25.69 -5.14
N HIS A 441 -0.44 26.96 -4.73
CA HIS A 441 -1.54 27.60 -4.00
C HIS A 441 -2.86 27.62 -4.79
N GLU A 442 -2.80 27.53 -6.12
CA GLU A 442 -3.98 27.54 -6.98
C GLU A 442 -4.61 26.15 -7.15
N CYS A 443 -3.87 25.06 -6.86
CA CYS A 443 -4.37 23.68 -6.94
C CYS A 443 -4.45 22.95 -5.60
N LEU A 444 -4.36 23.66 -4.48
CA LEU A 444 -4.64 23.12 -3.15
C LEU A 444 -5.43 24.12 -2.29
N PRO A 445 -6.18 23.65 -1.27
CA PRO A 445 -6.83 24.57 -0.35
C PRO A 445 -5.80 25.40 0.42
N THR A 446 -6.11 26.68 0.67
CA THR A 446 -5.22 27.59 1.41
C THR A 446 -4.85 27.06 2.79
N TYR A 447 -5.78 26.44 3.51
CA TYR A 447 -5.52 25.85 4.82
C TYR A 447 -4.62 24.59 4.76
N VAL A 448 -4.38 24.02 3.58
CA VAL A 448 -3.38 22.96 3.35
C VAL A 448 -2.03 23.60 3.04
N THR A 449 -1.99 24.56 2.12
CA THR A 449 -0.72 25.20 1.71
C THR A 449 -0.09 25.99 2.85
N ASP A 450 -0.87 26.75 3.62
CA ASP A 450 -0.39 27.49 4.79
C ASP A 450 0.29 26.56 5.82
N VAL A 451 -0.25 25.36 6.00
CA VAL A 451 0.33 24.36 6.92
C VAL A 451 1.62 23.79 6.35
N ILE A 452 1.69 23.53 5.03
CA ILE A 452 2.90 23.07 4.34
C ILE A 452 4.00 24.13 4.42
N GLU A 453 3.69 25.42 4.22
CA GLU A 453 4.62 26.54 4.34
C GLU A 453 5.29 26.55 5.73
N ARG A 454 4.51 26.38 6.81
CA ARG A 454 5.05 26.31 8.18
C ARG A 454 5.83 25.02 8.44
N ALA A 455 5.45 23.92 7.80
CA ALA A 455 6.06 22.61 8.00
C ALA A 455 7.45 22.48 7.34
N LEU A 456 7.64 23.07 6.16
CA LEU A 456 8.87 22.95 5.37
C LEU A 456 10.13 23.39 6.16
N PRO A 457 10.21 24.61 6.73
CA PRO A 457 11.36 25.02 7.54
C PRO A 457 11.57 24.16 8.79
N TYR A 458 10.48 23.61 9.35
CA TYR A 458 10.57 22.70 10.48
C TYR A 458 11.21 21.36 10.09
N PHE A 459 10.91 20.84 8.90
CA PHE A 459 11.56 19.65 8.36
C PHE A 459 13.01 19.91 7.96
N GLY A 460 13.33 21.08 7.40
CA GLY A 460 14.71 21.52 7.11
C GLY A 460 15.65 21.47 8.33
N ARG A 461 15.13 21.81 9.52
CA ARG A 461 15.87 21.69 10.79
C ARG A 461 16.14 20.26 11.23
N ARG A 462 15.36 19.28 10.76
CA ARG A 462 15.46 17.86 11.12
C ARG A 462 16.23 17.04 10.09
N ILE A 463 16.07 17.38 8.82
CA ILE A 463 16.74 16.78 7.68
C ILE A 463 17.38 17.95 6.93
N LYS A 464 18.68 18.13 7.13
CA LYS A 464 19.44 19.21 6.49
C LYS A 464 19.25 19.14 4.98
N GLY A 465 18.84 20.24 4.36
CA GLY A 465 18.60 20.36 2.92
C GLY A 465 17.16 20.10 2.49
N PHE A 466 16.28 19.67 3.39
CA PHE A 466 14.91 19.30 3.03
C PHE A 466 14.08 20.48 2.51
N ASP A 467 14.38 21.69 2.96
CA ASP A 467 13.74 22.96 2.60
C ASP A 467 14.62 23.86 1.73
N GLU A 468 15.65 23.30 1.07
CA GLU A 468 16.50 24.08 0.16
C GLU A 468 15.67 24.70 -0.99
N PRO A 469 15.96 25.95 -1.41
CA PRO A 469 15.09 26.68 -2.34
C PRO A 469 14.82 25.97 -3.66
N GLN A 470 15.78 25.19 -4.17
CA GLN A 470 15.67 24.48 -5.45
C GLN A 470 14.92 23.15 -5.38
N ILE A 471 14.53 22.67 -4.19
CA ILE A 471 13.82 21.41 -4.02
C ILE A 471 12.44 21.48 -4.70
N CYS A 472 12.14 20.48 -5.53
CA CYS A 472 10.92 20.46 -6.34
C CYS A 472 9.74 19.87 -5.57
N MET A 473 8.58 20.51 -5.70
CA MET A 473 7.28 19.99 -5.30
C MET A 473 6.36 19.84 -6.51
N THR A 474 5.80 18.65 -6.69
CA THR A 474 4.94 18.27 -7.82
C THR A 474 3.53 17.95 -7.31
N GLY A 475 2.53 18.69 -7.78
CA GLY A 475 1.13 18.56 -7.35
C GLY A 475 0.26 17.72 -8.30
N VAL A 476 -0.86 17.14 -7.86
CA VAL A 476 -1.40 17.06 -6.48
C VAL A 476 -1.55 15.61 -6.03
N GLU A 477 -1.21 15.33 -4.78
CA GLU A 477 -1.44 14.02 -4.15
C GLU A 477 -2.74 14.06 -3.36
N THR A 478 -3.82 13.50 -3.90
CA THR A 478 -5.18 13.61 -3.34
C THR A 478 -5.76 12.30 -2.82
N ARG A 479 -5.08 11.17 -3.08
CA ARG A 479 -5.63 9.82 -2.91
C ARG A 479 -4.81 8.99 -1.93
N THR A 480 -4.56 9.54 -0.75
CA THR A 480 -3.75 8.90 0.31
C THR A 480 -4.48 7.78 1.07
N SER A 481 -5.81 7.83 1.11
CA SER A 481 -6.69 6.78 1.62
C SER A 481 -8.13 7.05 1.13
N SER A 482 -9.06 6.13 1.41
CA SER A 482 -10.45 6.32 1.00
C SER A 482 -11.10 7.58 1.62
N PRO A 483 -11.81 8.39 0.81
CA PRO A 483 -12.56 9.56 1.26
C PRO A 483 -13.92 9.19 1.90
N LEU A 484 -14.27 7.91 1.89
CA LEU A 484 -15.50 7.40 2.50
C LEU A 484 -15.27 6.05 3.16
N ARG A 485 -16.23 5.64 3.98
CA ARG A 485 -16.32 4.28 4.50
C ARG A 485 -17.62 3.65 4.02
N ILE A 486 -17.51 2.46 3.43
CA ILE A 486 -18.67 1.63 3.12
C ILE A 486 -18.94 0.79 4.36
N LEU A 487 -20.07 1.00 5.02
CA LEU A 487 -20.33 0.39 6.32
C LEU A 487 -20.51 -1.12 6.20
N ARG A 488 -19.98 -1.84 7.19
CA ARG A 488 -20.17 -3.28 7.36
C ARG A 488 -20.28 -3.63 8.84
N ASP A 489 -21.00 -4.71 9.14
CA ASP A 489 -21.17 -5.27 10.49
C ASP A 489 -19.97 -6.16 10.91
N ASP A 490 -20.09 -6.81 12.07
CA ASP A 490 -19.08 -7.74 12.61
C ASP A 490 -18.92 -9.01 11.75
N ASP A 491 -19.92 -9.34 10.95
CA ASP A 491 -19.87 -10.39 9.91
C ASP A 491 -19.31 -9.87 8.59
N ARG A 492 -18.78 -8.64 8.59
CA ARG A 492 -18.15 -7.96 7.45
C ARG A 492 -19.11 -7.71 6.28
N GLN A 493 -20.41 -7.77 6.54
CA GLN A 493 -21.45 -7.60 5.55
C GLN A 493 -22.08 -6.21 5.65
N SER A 494 -22.54 -5.66 4.53
CA SER A 494 -23.26 -4.39 4.52
C SER A 494 -24.53 -4.48 5.39
N PRO A 495 -24.79 -3.51 6.28
CA PRO A 495 -25.99 -3.51 7.11
C PRO A 495 -27.27 -3.23 6.31
N THR A 496 -27.15 -2.71 5.09
CA THR A 496 -28.27 -2.33 4.22
C THR A 496 -28.58 -3.37 3.15
N VAL A 497 -27.57 -4.09 2.67
CA VAL A 497 -27.72 -5.08 1.59
C VAL A 497 -27.03 -6.39 1.95
N LYS A 498 -27.84 -7.43 2.10
CA LYS A 498 -27.36 -8.78 2.38
C LYS A 498 -26.66 -9.35 1.15
N GLY A 499 -25.53 -10.01 1.36
CA GLY A 499 -24.66 -10.56 0.34
C GLY A 499 -23.53 -9.62 -0.10
N LEU A 500 -23.52 -8.35 0.32
CA LEU A 500 -22.45 -7.41 0.00
C LEU A 500 -21.41 -7.37 1.12
N TYR A 501 -20.14 -7.59 0.80
CA TYR A 501 -19.03 -7.56 1.75
C TYR A 501 -17.99 -6.50 1.34
N PRO A 502 -18.12 -5.26 1.85
CA PRO A 502 -17.13 -4.21 1.59
C PRO A 502 -15.79 -4.55 2.25
N MET A 503 -14.69 -4.42 1.51
CA MET A 503 -13.36 -4.75 2.02
C MET A 503 -12.24 -3.89 1.44
N GLY A 504 -11.09 -3.93 2.10
CA GLY A 504 -9.88 -3.25 1.67
C GLY A 504 -9.93 -1.73 1.84
N GLU A 505 -9.04 -1.05 1.13
CA GLU A 505 -8.84 0.38 1.28
C GLU A 505 -10.04 1.19 0.76
N GLY A 506 -10.63 0.78 -0.35
CA GLY A 506 -11.81 1.44 -0.93
C GLY A 506 -13.02 1.45 -0.01
N ALA A 507 -13.21 0.40 0.80
CA ALA A 507 -14.27 0.37 1.80
C ALA A 507 -13.90 1.13 3.09
N GLY A 508 -12.64 1.56 3.26
CA GLY A 508 -12.15 2.29 4.44
C GLY A 508 -11.64 1.41 5.59
N TYR A 509 -11.30 0.14 5.36
CA TYR A 509 -10.83 -0.81 6.39
C TYR A 509 -9.33 -1.16 6.31
N ALA A 510 -8.62 -0.59 5.34
CA ALA A 510 -7.18 -0.78 5.15
C ALA A 510 -6.52 0.51 4.67
N GLY A 511 -5.18 0.58 4.73
CA GLY A 511 -4.40 1.74 4.30
C GLY A 511 -3.02 1.37 3.72
N GLY A 512 -2.93 0.21 3.09
CA GLY A 512 -1.71 -0.33 2.50
C GLY A 512 -1.82 -1.82 2.15
N ILE A 513 -0.87 -2.32 1.36
CA ILE A 513 -0.90 -3.66 0.73
C ILE A 513 -1.20 -4.77 1.74
N MET A 514 -0.41 -4.88 2.82
CA MET A 514 -0.59 -5.96 3.81
C MET A 514 -1.92 -5.86 4.57
N SER A 515 -2.35 -4.65 4.94
CA SER A 515 -3.63 -4.48 5.64
C SER A 515 -4.83 -4.80 4.72
N ALA A 516 -4.74 -4.45 3.44
CA ALA A 516 -5.79 -4.75 2.46
C ALA A 516 -5.83 -6.25 2.15
N ALA A 517 -4.67 -6.88 1.97
CA ALA A 517 -4.53 -8.33 1.80
C ALA A 517 -5.11 -9.11 2.99
N LEU A 518 -4.79 -8.70 4.22
CA LEU A 518 -5.37 -9.27 5.42
C LEU A 518 -6.89 -9.09 5.47
N ASP A 519 -7.38 -7.88 5.18
CA ASP A 519 -8.82 -7.61 5.21
C ASP A 519 -9.60 -8.45 4.18
N GLY A 520 -9.02 -8.67 2.99
CA GLY A 520 -9.56 -9.56 1.98
C GLY A 520 -9.61 -11.02 2.42
N ALA A 521 -8.50 -11.53 2.96
CA ALA A 521 -8.41 -12.90 3.48
C ALA A 521 -9.45 -13.15 4.60
N GLU A 522 -9.52 -12.25 5.58
CA GLU A 522 -10.45 -12.38 6.70
C GLU A 522 -11.93 -12.22 6.27
N THR A 523 -12.20 -11.45 5.21
CA THR A 523 -13.55 -11.34 4.63
C THR A 523 -13.94 -12.64 3.92
N ALA A 524 -13.03 -13.23 3.16
CA ALA A 524 -13.25 -14.56 2.57
C ALA A 524 -13.47 -15.64 3.65
N ILE A 525 -12.65 -15.65 4.70
CA ILE A 525 -12.81 -16.60 5.82
C ILE A 525 -14.17 -16.41 6.51
N ARG A 526 -14.61 -15.17 6.73
CA ARG A 526 -15.93 -14.91 7.32
C ARG A 526 -17.07 -15.45 6.45
N VAL A 527 -16.95 -15.36 5.13
CA VAL A 527 -17.90 -16.02 4.20
C VAL A 527 -17.86 -17.54 4.36
N MET A 528 -16.66 -18.13 4.45
CA MET A 528 -16.49 -19.58 4.61
C MET A 528 -17.12 -20.13 5.90
N VAL A 529 -17.10 -19.35 6.99
CA VAL A 529 -17.74 -19.75 8.26
C VAL A 529 -19.25 -19.98 8.09
N ALA A 530 -19.90 -19.33 7.12
CA ALA A 530 -21.32 -19.50 6.86
C ALA A 530 -21.63 -20.63 5.86
N TYR A 531 -20.80 -20.79 4.83
CA TYR A 531 -21.09 -21.65 3.67
C TYR A 531 -20.12 -22.82 3.55
N LYS A 532 -20.57 -23.98 3.07
CA LYS A 532 -19.65 -25.05 2.65
C LYS A 532 -19.12 -24.81 1.23
N PRO A 533 -17.94 -25.37 0.88
CA PRO A 533 -17.41 -25.31 -0.48
C PRO A 533 -18.37 -25.85 -1.53
N LEU A 534 -18.23 -25.41 -2.77
CA LEU A 534 -18.97 -25.98 -3.90
C LEU A 534 -18.54 -27.43 -4.09
N MET A 535 -19.50 -28.36 -4.14
CA MET A 535 -19.17 -29.75 -4.45
C MET A 535 -18.51 -29.83 -5.83
N ALA A 536 -17.41 -30.57 -5.93
CA ALA A 536 -16.89 -30.98 -7.24
C ALA A 536 -18.01 -31.72 -7.96
N GLN A 537 -18.40 -31.26 -9.15
CA GLN A 537 -19.31 -32.05 -9.97
C GLN A 537 -18.59 -33.35 -10.31
N GLU A 538 -19.15 -34.49 -9.91
CA GLU A 538 -18.66 -35.81 -10.32
C GLU A 538 -18.66 -35.86 -11.86
N GLY A 539 -17.48 -35.77 -12.49
CA GLY A 539 -17.38 -35.89 -13.96
C GLY A 539 -16.23 -35.16 -14.66
N GLU A 540 -15.50 -34.25 -14.00
CA GLU A 540 -14.29 -33.63 -14.58
C GLU A 540 -13.03 -34.30 -14.02
N ALA A 541 -12.70 -35.48 -14.55
CA ALA A 541 -11.43 -36.18 -14.34
C ALA A 541 -10.71 -36.38 -15.68
#